data_AF-A0A1E4GIZ2-F1
#
_entry.id   AF-A0A1E4GIZ2-F1
#
_cell.length_a   1.000
_cell.length_b   1.000
_cell.length_c   1.000
_cell.angle_alpha   90.00
_cell.angle_beta   90.00
_cell.angle_gamma   90.00
#
_symmetry.space_group_name_H-M   'P 1'
#
loop_
_entity.id
_entity.type
_entity.pdbx_description
1 polymer ?
#
loop_
_entity_poly.entity_id
_entity_poly.type
_entity_poly.pdbx_seq_one_letter_code
_entity_poly.pdbx_strand_id
1 'polypeptide(L)' 'MLLRILLFIGLGLLIYFGIRRIWMDWSKKFRTDDEQARLARRQRDLAERERPDVIDLKRDDDGTYRPRGKDETDNRH' A
#
# COMPACT_ATOMS: atom_id res chain seq x y z
N MET A 1 12.01 34.70 -39.48
CA MET A 1 12.64 33.69 -38.60
C MET A 1 11.88 33.51 -37.28
N LEU A 2 11.52 34.60 -36.58
CA LEU A 2 10.78 34.55 -35.30
C LEU A 2 9.46 33.76 -35.33
N LEU A 3 8.63 33.94 -36.37
CA LEU A 3 7.33 33.25 -36.49
C LEU A 3 7.49 31.72 -36.55
N ARG A 4 8.50 31.23 -37.26
CA ARG A 4 8.79 29.79 -37.36
C ARG A 4 9.19 29.22 -36.00
N ILE A 5 9.99 29.96 -35.23
CA ILE A 5 10.41 29.58 -33.88
C ILE A 5 9.21 29.50 -32.93
N LEU A 6 8.30 30.49 -32.98
CA LEU A 6 7.06 30.48 -32.20
C LEU A 6 6.16 29.28 -32.53
N LEU A 7 6.07 28.90 -33.81
CA LEU A 7 5.30 27.73 -34.23
C LEU A 7 5.89 26.42 -33.68
N PHE A 8 7.21 26.25 -33.73
CA PHE A 8 7.86 25.06 -33.17
C PHE A 8 7.75 24.99 -31.64
N ILE A 9 7.85 26.13 -30.95
CA ILE A 9 7.65 26.20 -29.49
C ILE A 9 6.20 25.86 -29.14
N GLY A 10 5.23 26.41 -29.86
CA GLY A 10 3.81 26.11 -29.65
C GLY A 10 3.49 24.62 -29.87
N LEU A 11 4.02 24.03 -30.94
CA LEU A 11 3.87 22.60 -31.22
C LEU A 11 4.54 21.74 -30.15
N GLY A 12 5.76 22.09 -29.73
CA GLY A 12 6.49 21.40 -28.68
C GLY A 12 5.77 21.45 -27.33
N LEU A 13 5.20 22.60 -26.97
CA LEU A 13 4.39 22.74 -25.76
C LEU A 13 3.12 21.88 -25.83
N LEU A 14 2.43 21.86 -26.97
CA LEU A 14 1.21 21.06 -27.14
C LEU A 14 1.50 19.56 -26.97
N ILE A 15 2.58 19.07 -27.57
CA ILE A 15 3.04 17.68 -27.39
C ILE A 15 3.46 17.41 -25.95
N TYR A 16 4.25 18.32 -25.35
CA TYR A 16 4.71 18.19 -23.96
C TYR A 16 3.56 18.13 -22.96
N PHE A 17 2.56 19.01 -23.10
CA PHE A 17 1.38 19.00 -22.23
C PHE A 17 0.54 17.73 -22.42
N GLY A 18 0.42 17.23 -23.67
CA GLY A 18 -0.25 15.96 -23.95
C GLY A 18 0.43 14.78 -23.25
N ILE A 19 1.75 14.65 -23.42
CA ILE A 19 2.54 13.58 -22.79
C ILE A 19 2.52 13.71 -21.26
N ARG A 20 2.73 14.92 -20.73
CA ARG A 20 2.73 15.20 -19.29
C ARG A 20 1.41 14.81 -18.63
N ARG A 21 0.28 15.10 -19.28
CA ARG A 21 -1.05 14.75 -18.75
C ARG A 21 -1.22 13.24 -18.63
N ILE A 22 -0.82 12.49 -19.67
CA ILE A 22 -0.88 11.03 -19.67
C ILE A 22 0.03 10.47 -18.58
N TRP A 23 1.27 10.97 -18.47
CA TRP A 23 2.22 10.51 -17.46
C TRP A 23 1.72 10.72 -16.02
N MET A 24 1.09 11.86 -15.75
CA MET A 24 0.55 12.17 -14.43
C MET A 24 -0.65 11.27 -14.08
N ASP A 25 -1.50 10.92 -15.04
CA ASP A 25 -2.60 9.97 -14.83
C ASP A 25 -2.09 8.56 -14.56
N TRP A 26 -1.04 8.12 -15.26
CA TRP A 26 -0.44 6.80 -15.02
C TRP A 26 0.12 6.71 -13.59
N SER A 27 0.81 7.74 -13.11
CA SER A 27 1.32 7.77 -11.72
C SER A 27 0.22 7.72 -10.65
N LYS A 28 -0.95 8.30 -10.92
CA LYS A 28 -2.08 8.26 -9.99
C LYS A 28 -2.72 6.87 -9.92
N LYS A 29 -2.82 6.20 -11.07
CA LYS A 29 -3.40 4.85 -11.14
C LYS A 29 -2.60 3.85 -10.30
N PHE A 30 -1.27 3.89 -10.37
CA PHE A 30 -0.41 3.04 -9.54
C PHE A 30 -0.52 3.33 -8.04
N ARG A 31 -0.64 4.60 -7.63
CA ARG A 31 -0.84 4.95 -6.22
C ARG A 31 -2.15 4.39 -5.67
N THR A 32 -3.22 4.48 -6.45
CA THR A 32 -4.53 3.94 -6.08
C THR A 32 -4.50 2.41 -5.94
N ASP A 33 -3.80 1.72 -6.85
CA ASP A 33 -3.67 0.26 -6.80
C ASP A 33 -2.78 -0.20 -5.63
N ASP A 34 -1.69 0.53 -5.31
CA ASP A 34 -0.82 0.23 -4.17
C ASP A 34 -1.51 0.46 -2.81
N GLU A 35 -2.31 1.52 -2.68
CA GLU A 35 -3.08 1.78 -1.46
C GLU A 35 -4.18 0.71 -1.25
N GLN A 36 -4.87 0.30 -2.31
CA GLN A 36 -5.86 -0.78 -2.25
C GLN A 36 -5.21 -2.13 -1.90
N ALA A 37 -4.04 -2.43 -2.48
CA ALA A 37 -3.30 -3.66 -2.16
C ALA A 37 -2.84 -3.70 -0.69
N ARG A 38 -2.45 -2.57 -0.11
CA ARG A 38 -2.07 -2.48 1.32
C ARG A 38 -3.25 -2.70 2.24
N LEU A 39 -4.42 -2.13 1.93
CA LEU A 39 -5.64 -2.31 2.72
C LEU A 39 -6.14 -3.76 2.67
N ALA A 40 -6.10 -4.41 1.50
CA ALA A 40 -6.50 -5.80 1.33
C ALA A 40 -5.58 -6.82 2.03
N ARG A 41 -4.31 -6.47 2.31
CA ARG A 41 -3.40 -7.28 3.12
C ARG A 41 -3.70 -7.15 4.61
N ARG A 42 -3.88 -5.92 5.11
CA ARG A 42 -4.22 -5.68 6.53
C ARG A 42 -5.51 -6.37 6.97
N GLN A 43 -6.53 -6.38 6.11
CA GLN A 43 -7.81 -7.04 6.45
C GLN A 43 -7.67 -8.56 6.57
N ARG A 44 -6.80 -9.18 5.76
CA ARG A 44 -6.54 -10.64 5.84
C ARG A 44 -5.79 -11.03 7.10
N ASP A 45 -4.74 -10.27 7.44
CA ASP A 45 -3.97 -10.54 8.65
C ASP A 45 -4.80 -10.36 9.94
N LEU A 46 -5.77 -9.43 9.94
CA LEU A 46 -6.70 -9.25 11.06
C LEU A 46 -7.69 -10.42 11.18
N ALA A 47 -8.25 -10.88 10.06
CA ALA A 47 -9.18 -12.02 10.04
C ALA A 47 -8.51 -13.34 10.44
N GLU A 48 -7.21 -13.52 10.14
CA GLU A 48 -6.45 -14.69 10.59
C GLU A 48 -6.15 -14.66 12.10
N ARG A 49 -5.93 -13.47 12.69
CA ARG A 49 -5.72 -13.31 14.16
C ARG A 49 -6.98 -13.52 14.99
N GLU A 50 -8.16 -13.33 14.41
CA GLU A 50 -9.45 -13.62 15.07
C GLU A 50 -9.77 -15.11 15.12
N ARG A 51 -9.03 -15.97 14.41
CA ARG A 51 -9.26 -17.42 14.48
C ARG A 51 -8.90 -17.94 15.86
N PRO A 52 -9.81 -18.68 16.52
CA PRO A 52 -9.58 -19.23 17.86
C PRO A 52 -8.43 -20.25 17.91
N ASP A 53 -8.00 -20.78 16.76
CA ASP A 53 -6.86 -21.69 16.64
C ASP A 53 -5.49 -20.98 16.66
N VAL A 54 -5.45 -19.65 16.56
CA VAL A 54 -4.19 -18.88 16.52
C VAL A 54 -3.84 -18.40 17.93
N ILE A 55 -2.83 -19.03 18.53
CA ILE A 55 -2.32 -18.67 19.85
C ILE A 55 -1.18 -17.65 19.71
N ASP A 56 -1.31 -16.52 20.38
CA ASP A 56 -0.29 -15.47 20.38
C ASP A 56 0.89 -15.88 21.28
N LEU A 57 2.09 -15.96 20.71
CA LEU A 57 3.31 -16.34 21.44
C LEU A 57 3.95 -15.09 22.04
N LYS A 58 4.16 -15.11 23.36
CA LYS A 58 4.92 -14.05 24.05
C LYS A 58 6.39 -14.44 24.06
N ARG A 59 7.26 -13.48 23.73
CA ARG A 59 8.71 -13.64 23.89
C ARG A 59 9.06 -13.43 25.36
N ASP A 60 9.68 -14.43 25.97
CA ASP A 60 10.19 -14.36 27.32
C ASP A 60 11.61 -13.74 27.34
N ASP A 61 12.07 -13.37 28.54
CA ASP A 61 13.37 -12.71 28.74
C ASP A 61 14.56 -13.62 28.38
N ASP A 62 14.34 -14.93 28.35
CA ASP A 62 15.30 -15.95 27.88
C ASP A 62 15.36 -16.05 26.35
N GLY A 63 14.56 -15.25 25.64
CA GLY A 63 14.47 -15.22 24.19
C GLY A 63 13.65 -16.35 23.57
N THR A 64 13.06 -17.23 24.38
CA THR A 64 12.18 -18.30 23.93
C THR A 64 10.75 -17.78 23.79
N TYR A 65 10.06 -18.19 22.74
CA TYR A 65 8.65 -17.85 22.53
C TYR A 65 7.78 -18.93 23.16
N ARG A 66 6.95 -18.56 24.13
CA ARG A 66 6.01 -19.48 24.81
C ARG A 66 4.56 -19.00 24.61
N PRO A 67 3.58 -19.92 24.52
CA PRO A 67 2.18 -19.53 24.53
C PRO A 67 1.87 -18.83 25.85
N ARG A 68 1.05 -17.76 25.81
CA ARG A 68 0.57 -17.15 27.06
C ARG A 68 -0.13 -18.21 27.90
N GLY A 69 0.10 -18.17 29.21
CA GLY A 69 -0.42 -19.14 30.16
C GLY A 69 -1.91 -19.40 29.97
N LYS A 70 -2.29 -20.66 30.10
CA LYS A 70 -3.62 -21.24 29.89
C LYS A 70 -4.75 -20.52 30.65
N ASP A 71 -4.40 -19.76 31.68
CA ASP A 71 -5.30 -19.03 32.56
C ASP A 71 -5.83 -17.71 31.95
N GLU A 72 -5.16 -17.14 30.93
CA GLU A 72 -5.59 -15.89 30.27
C GLU A 72 -6.43 -16.16 29.00
N THR A 73 -6.35 -17.37 28.44
CA THR A 73 -7.12 -17.81 27.27
C THR A 73 -8.57 -18.22 27.57
N ASP A 74 -8.88 -18.55 28.83
CA ASP A 74 -10.21 -19.03 29.26
C ASP A 74 -11.23 -17.89 29.49
N ASN A 75 -10.77 -16.64 29.60
CA ASN A 75 -11.62 -15.45 29.82
C ASN A 75 -12.14 -14.79 28.52
N ARG A 76 -12.01 -15.45 27.36
CA ARG A 76 -12.60 -14.99 26.09
C ARG A 76 -13.78 -15.88 25.69
N HIS A 77 -14.80 -15.91 26.54
CA HIS A 77 -16.10 -16.52 26.23
C HIS A 77 -17.21 -15.49 26.38
#